data_AF-A0AAN8V057-F1
#
_entry.id   AF-A0AAN8V057-F1
#
_cell.length_a   1.000
_cell.length_b   1.000
_cell.length_c   1.000
_cell.angle_alpha   90.00
_cell.angle_beta   90.00
_cell.angle_gamma   90.00
#
_symmetry.space_group_name_H-M   'P 1'
#
loop_
_entity.id
_entity.type
_entity.pdbx_description
1 polymer ?
#
loop_
_entity_poly.entity_id
_entity_poly.type
_entity_poly.pdbx_seq_one_letter_code
_entity_poly.pdbx_strand_id
1 'polypeptide(L)'
;MEGVPSIDMQPDQSHCTNTGAYTLQNKNKPLVLKELNKLWEKHDPNLPWEKGAYDESNTLLLDDSPYKALRNPLHTGIFPYSFSYRDRIDNALAPKGSLTRYLEELAMTDDVRKHVQRKRYGQREITSFDSSWSNFYAKIRGADASQVEVQANNVASFV
;
A
#
# COMPACT_ATOMS: atom_id res chain seq x y z
N MET A 1 -9.54 -22.13 19.69
CA MET A 1 -9.83 -21.08 18.69
C MET A 1 -8.88 -21.34 17.55
N GLU A 2 -9.36 -21.87 16.44
CA GLU A 2 -8.53 -22.00 15.26
C GLU A 2 -8.17 -20.60 14.79
N GLY A 3 -6.86 -20.32 14.65
CA GLY A 3 -6.39 -19.02 14.20
C GLY A 3 -6.95 -18.76 12.82
N VAL A 4 -7.55 -17.58 12.60
CA VAL A 4 -7.90 -17.13 11.26
C VAL A 4 -6.61 -17.15 10.45
N PRO A 5 -6.53 -17.90 9.33
CA PRO A 5 -5.30 -17.96 8.56
C PRO A 5 -4.98 -16.54 8.06
N SER A 6 -3.87 -15.99 8.56
CA SER A 6 -3.27 -14.79 7.99
C SER A 6 -2.70 -15.18 6.63
N ILE A 7 -3.31 -14.69 5.56
CA ILE A 7 -2.81 -14.91 4.21
C ILE A 7 -1.91 -13.72 3.85
N ASP A 8 -0.62 -13.99 3.67
CA ASP A 8 0.32 -13.02 3.13
C ASP A 8 0.27 -13.05 1.60
N MET A 9 -0.07 -11.92 0.99
CA MET A 9 0.03 -11.72 -0.44
C MET A 9 1.19 -10.77 -0.73
N GLN A 10 2.13 -11.22 -1.55
CA GLN A 10 3.19 -10.37 -2.08
C GLN A 10 2.85 -9.97 -3.52
N PRO A 11 2.19 -8.82 -3.75
CA PRO A 11 1.88 -8.36 -5.10
C PRO A 11 3.17 -8.02 -5.84
N ASP A 12 3.30 -8.55 -7.06
CA ASP A 12 4.29 -8.06 -8.02
C ASP A 12 3.80 -6.76 -8.71
N GLN A 13 4.58 -6.25 -9.65
CA GLN A 13 4.27 -5.00 -10.34
C GLN A 13 3.00 -5.10 -11.21
N SER A 14 2.60 -6.28 -11.68
CA SER A 14 1.41 -6.47 -12.52
C SER A 14 0.11 -6.22 -11.75
N HIS A 15 0.13 -6.39 -10.43
CA HIS A 15 -1.00 -6.08 -9.55
C HIS A 15 -1.04 -4.61 -9.10
N CYS A 16 -0.02 -3.82 -9.44
CA CYS A 16 0.06 -2.40 -9.07
C CYS A 16 -0.57 -1.49 -10.14
N THR A 17 -1.08 -0.34 -9.73
CA THR A 17 -1.56 0.68 -10.67
C THR A 17 -0.45 1.64 -11.03
N ASN A 18 -0.05 1.65 -12.30
CA ASN A 18 0.85 2.66 -12.83
C ASN A 18 0.09 3.99 -12.97
N THR A 19 0.63 5.06 -12.38
CA THR A 19 -0.02 6.38 -12.43
C THR A 19 0.52 7.27 -13.56
N GLY A 20 1.50 6.80 -14.33
CA GLY A 20 2.20 7.60 -15.35
C GLY A 20 3.07 8.74 -14.78
N ALA A 21 3.22 8.82 -13.46
CA ALA A 21 3.99 9.85 -12.78
C ALA A 21 5.23 9.25 -12.11
N TYR A 22 6.13 10.11 -11.64
CA TYR A 22 7.32 9.74 -10.89
C TYR A 22 7.22 10.25 -9.45
N THR A 23 7.94 9.60 -8.54
CA THR A 23 7.96 10.03 -7.13
C THR A 23 8.59 11.41 -6.96
N LEU A 24 8.14 12.18 -5.97
CA LEU A 24 8.69 13.51 -5.67
C LEU A 24 10.18 13.47 -5.32
N GLN A 25 10.59 12.42 -4.60
CA GLN A 25 11.96 12.26 -4.09
C GLN A 25 12.92 11.74 -5.16
N ASN A 26 12.41 10.95 -6.11
CA ASN A 26 13.22 10.37 -7.18
C ASN A 26 12.44 10.40 -8.50
N LYS A 27 12.87 11.31 -9.39
CA LYS A 27 12.28 11.52 -10.72
C LYS A 27 12.47 10.35 -11.69
N ASN A 28 13.31 9.38 -11.35
CA ASN A 28 13.52 8.17 -12.14
C ASN A 28 12.75 6.97 -11.58
N LYS A 29 12.06 7.12 -10.44
CA LYS A 29 11.26 6.07 -9.81
C LYS A 29 9.79 6.25 -10.19
N PRO A 30 9.21 5.35 -11.00
CA PRO A 30 7.79 5.39 -11.31
C PRO A 30 6.95 5.33 -10.04
N LEU A 31 5.88 6.12 -10.01
CA LEU A 31 4.89 6.07 -8.96
C LEU A 31 3.85 5.02 -9.32
N VAL A 32 3.86 3.93 -8.55
CA VAL A 32 2.86 2.87 -8.63
C VAL A 32 2.07 2.79 -7.33
N LEU A 33 0.79 2.50 -7.42
CA LEU A 33 -0.12 2.35 -6.28
C LEU A 33 -0.43 0.87 -6.03
N LYS A 34 -0.60 0.52 -4.75
CA LYS A 34 -1.03 -0.79 -4.28
C LYS A 34 -2.44 -0.61 -3.71
N GLU A 35 -3.44 -0.79 -4.57
CA GLU A 35 -4.84 -0.54 -4.24
C GLU A 35 -5.48 -1.79 -3.63
N LEU A 36 -5.78 -1.76 -2.33
CA LEU A 36 -6.33 -2.92 -1.61
C LEU A 36 -7.73 -3.31 -2.10
N ASN A 37 -8.51 -2.35 -2.62
CA ASN A 37 -9.82 -2.63 -3.20
C ASN A 37 -9.76 -3.65 -4.35
N LYS A 38 -8.66 -3.71 -5.12
CA LYS A 38 -8.48 -4.72 -6.17
C LYS A 38 -8.41 -6.13 -5.60
N LEU A 39 -7.91 -6.29 -4.37
CA LEU A 39 -7.86 -7.56 -3.65
C LEU A 39 -9.22 -7.93 -3.08
N TRP A 40 -9.91 -6.95 -2.49
CA TRP A 40 -11.26 -7.12 -1.91
C TRP A 40 -12.28 -7.50 -2.98
N GLU A 41 -12.18 -6.88 -4.15
CA GLU A 41 -13.07 -7.11 -5.29
C GLU A 41 -12.66 -8.31 -6.16
N LYS A 42 -11.57 -9.02 -5.80
CA LYS A 42 -11.05 -10.19 -6.53
C LYS A 42 -10.82 -9.90 -8.02
N HIS A 43 -10.15 -8.79 -8.34
CA HIS A 43 -9.81 -8.43 -9.73
C HIS A 43 -8.89 -9.47 -10.39
N ASP A 44 -8.05 -10.15 -9.62
CA ASP A 44 -7.35 -11.35 -10.06
C ASP A 44 -8.21 -12.58 -9.70
N PRO A 45 -8.74 -13.31 -10.70
CA PRO A 45 -9.57 -14.49 -10.46
C PRO A 45 -8.81 -15.67 -9.83
N ASN A 46 -7.47 -15.66 -9.85
CA ASN A 46 -6.64 -16.72 -9.29
C ASN A 46 -6.39 -16.57 -7.78
N LEU A 47 -6.86 -15.48 -7.15
CA LEU A 47 -6.72 -15.30 -5.71
C LEU A 47 -7.47 -16.42 -4.95
N PRO A 48 -6.86 -16.99 -3.90
CA PRO A 48 -7.38 -18.20 -3.23
C PRO A 48 -8.57 -17.94 -2.31
N TRP A 49 -8.94 -16.67 -2.08
CA TRP A 49 -10.07 -16.28 -1.26
C TRP A 49 -11.26 -15.83 -2.11
N GLU A 50 -12.45 -15.85 -1.53
CA GLU A 50 -13.65 -15.32 -2.17
C GLU A 50 -13.78 -13.82 -2.01
N LYS A 51 -14.48 -13.20 -2.96
CA LYS A 51 -14.84 -11.78 -2.87
C LYS A 51 -15.60 -11.53 -1.56
N GLY A 52 -15.19 -10.50 -0.82
CA GLY A 52 -15.75 -10.19 0.51
C GLY A 52 -15.16 -10.97 1.68
N ALA A 53 -14.22 -11.90 1.46
CA ALA A 53 -13.45 -12.48 2.56
C ALA A 53 -12.54 -11.45 3.25
N TYR A 54 -12.11 -10.44 2.49
CA TYR A 54 -11.26 -9.36 2.95
C TYR A 54 -11.87 -8.00 2.61
N ASP A 55 -11.72 -7.06 3.52
CA ASP A 55 -12.13 -5.67 3.41
C ASP A 55 -11.18 -4.75 4.21
N GLU A 56 -11.54 -3.49 4.38
CA GLU A 56 -10.67 -2.55 5.09
C GLU A 56 -10.55 -2.81 6.61
N SER A 57 -11.45 -3.60 7.20
CA SER A 57 -11.42 -3.94 8.64
C SER A 57 -10.44 -5.06 8.96
N ASN A 58 -10.09 -5.91 7.99
CA ASN A 58 -9.24 -7.08 8.20
C ASN A 58 -8.01 -7.15 7.27
N THR A 59 -7.76 -6.12 6.45
CA THR A 59 -6.62 -6.06 5.53
C THR A 59 -5.66 -4.92 5.90
N LEU A 60 -4.36 -5.21 5.90
CA LEU A 60 -3.30 -4.22 6.11
C LEU A 60 -2.30 -4.21 4.96
N LEU A 61 -1.96 -3.02 4.44
CA LEU A 61 -0.81 -2.82 3.58
C LEU A 61 0.45 -2.54 4.42
N LEU A 62 1.45 -3.41 4.33
CA LEU A 62 2.79 -3.20 4.87
C LEU A 62 3.74 -2.81 3.72
N ASP A 63 4.20 -1.56 3.69
CA ASP A 63 5.11 -1.07 2.65
C ASP A 63 5.96 0.08 3.18
N ASP A 64 7.19 0.28 2.72
CA ASP A 64 8.06 1.36 3.19
C ASP A 64 7.75 2.74 2.56
N SER A 65 6.77 2.81 1.66
CA SER A 65 6.49 3.98 0.84
C SER A 65 5.03 4.42 1.00
N PRO A 66 4.75 5.44 1.85
CA PRO A 66 3.39 5.93 2.12
C PRO A 66 2.54 6.24 0.88
N TYR A 67 3.17 6.74 -0.19
CA TYR A 67 2.47 7.09 -1.43
C TYR A 67 1.82 5.88 -2.13
N LYS A 68 2.27 4.64 -1.88
CA LYS A 68 1.69 3.47 -2.53
C LYS A 68 0.26 3.21 -2.07
N ALA A 69 -0.11 3.71 -0.88
CA ALA A 69 -1.43 3.57 -0.30
C ALA A 69 -2.38 4.72 -0.61
N LEU A 70 -2.03 5.64 -1.52
CA LEU A 70 -2.73 6.93 -1.70
C LEU A 70 -4.24 6.81 -2.01
N ARG A 71 -4.65 5.69 -2.61
CA ARG A 71 -6.07 5.39 -2.92
C ARG A 71 -6.74 4.44 -1.93
N ASN A 72 -6.00 3.93 -0.97
CA ASN A 72 -6.58 3.10 0.08
C ASN A 72 -7.30 3.98 1.11
N PRO A 73 -8.31 3.44 1.81
CA PRO A 73 -8.87 4.11 2.98
C PRO A 73 -7.76 4.43 4.01
N LEU A 74 -7.96 5.48 4.80
CA LEU A 74 -7.02 5.80 5.87
C LEU A 74 -6.93 4.64 6.86
N HIS A 75 -5.74 4.47 7.43
CA HIS A 75 -5.45 3.49 8.48
C HIS A 75 -5.51 2.03 8.02
N THR A 76 -5.49 1.75 6.72
CA THR A 76 -5.32 0.39 6.19
C THR A 76 -3.87 0.09 5.82
N GLY A 77 -2.91 0.91 6.26
CA GLY A 77 -1.50 0.68 5.99
C GLY A 77 -0.58 1.15 7.11
N ILE A 78 0.58 0.51 7.20
CA ILE A 78 1.69 0.94 8.04
C ILE A 78 2.96 1.06 7.21
N PHE A 79 3.80 2.02 7.58
CA PHE A 79 4.92 2.42 6.74
C PHE A 79 6.26 2.41 7.46
N PRO A 80 6.87 1.24 7.74
CA PRO A 80 8.20 1.18 8.33
C PRO A 80 9.20 2.06 7.56
N TYR A 81 10.26 2.50 8.23
CA TYR A 81 11.38 3.10 7.53
C TYR A 81 12.09 2.03 6.69
N SER A 82 12.59 2.42 5.51
CA SER A 82 13.28 1.50 4.61
C SER A 82 14.48 0.84 5.29
N PHE A 83 14.62 -0.46 5.09
CA PHE A 83 15.78 -1.21 5.56
C PHE A 83 17.09 -0.62 4.99
N SER A 84 18.12 -0.60 5.82
CA SER A 84 19.48 -0.22 5.42
C SER A 84 20.48 -1.23 5.96
N TYR A 85 21.29 -1.82 5.08
CA TYR A 85 22.35 -2.75 5.48
C TYR A 85 23.41 -2.11 6.42
N ARG A 86 23.43 -0.77 6.50
CA ARG A 86 24.32 -0.03 7.40
C ARG A 86 23.77 0.06 8.82
N ASP A 87 22.46 -0.12 8.98
CA ASP A 87 21.84 -0.19 10.30
C ASP A 87 22.01 -1.61 10.85
N ARG A 88 23.10 -1.80 11.59
CA ARG A 88 23.47 -3.10 12.17
C ARG A 88 22.65 -3.46 13.40
N ILE A 89 21.81 -2.54 13.90
CA ILE A 89 20.96 -2.76 15.07
C ILE A 89 19.48 -2.89 14.68
N ASP A 90 19.14 -2.83 13.39
CA ASP A 90 17.79 -3.09 12.91
C ASP A 90 17.37 -4.51 13.28
N ASN A 91 16.40 -4.58 14.18
CA ASN A 91 15.80 -5.80 14.68
C ASN A 91 14.27 -5.74 14.59
N ALA A 92 13.71 -4.87 13.74
CA ALA A 92 12.28 -4.64 13.67
C ALA A 92 11.50 -5.93 13.37
N LEU A 93 12.04 -6.76 12.47
CA LEU A 93 11.50 -8.06 12.06
C LEU A 93 11.98 -9.24 12.92
N ALA A 94 12.88 -9.04 13.87
CA ALA A 94 13.35 -10.11 14.74
C ALA A 94 12.19 -10.65 15.61
N PRO A 95 12.32 -11.85 16.21
CA PRO A 95 11.38 -12.28 17.25
C PRO A 95 11.29 -11.24 18.37
N LYS A 96 10.08 -10.81 18.71
CA LYS A 96 9.82 -9.70 19.66
C LYS A 96 10.36 -8.33 19.20
N GLY A 97 10.76 -8.22 17.93
CA GLY A 97 11.06 -6.97 17.25
C GLY A 97 9.85 -6.04 17.23
N SER A 98 10.08 -4.76 16.97
CA SER A 98 9.01 -3.76 17.04
C SER A 98 7.89 -4.01 16.03
N LEU A 99 8.21 -4.44 14.80
CA LEU A 99 7.21 -4.74 13.78
C LEU A 99 6.51 -6.06 14.08
N THR A 100 7.26 -7.09 14.49
CA THR A 100 6.69 -8.39 14.88
C THR A 100 5.66 -8.23 16.00
N ARG A 101 6.00 -7.51 17.07
CA ARG A 101 5.05 -7.23 18.17
C ARG A 101 3.83 -6.44 17.70
N TYR A 102 4.02 -5.48 16.80
CA TYR A 102 2.92 -4.71 16.24
C TYR A 102 1.93 -5.61 15.50
N LEU A 103 2.44 -6.49 14.64
CA LEU A 103 1.61 -7.42 13.86
C LEU A 103 0.94 -8.48 14.74
N GLU A 104 1.63 -8.97 15.79
CA GLU A 104 1.03 -9.86 16.80
C GLU A 104 -0.15 -9.20 17.51
N GLU A 105 -0.02 -7.94 17.92
CA GLU A 105 -1.14 -7.21 18.53
C GLU A 105 -2.27 -6.92 17.54
N LEU A 106 -1.93 -6.58 16.28
CA LEU A 106 -2.89 -6.32 15.21
C LEU A 106 -3.74 -7.55 14.90
N ALA A 107 -3.12 -8.74 14.84
CA ALA A 107 -3.80 -10.00 14.57
C ALA A 107 -4.86 -10.36 15.63
N MET A 108 -4.78 -9.75 16.82
CA MET A 108 -5.73 -9.94 17.92
C MET A 108 -6.83 -8.87 17.95
N THR A 109 -6.91 -7.99 16.94
CA THR A 109 -7.93 -6.94 16.87
C THR A 109 -9.04 -7.26 15.88
N ASP A 110 -10.25 -6.77 16.20
CA ASP A 110 -11.43 -6.94 15.32
C ASP A 110 -11.43 -5.97 14.12
N ASP A 111 -10.67 -4.87 14.20
CA ASP A 111 -10.64 -3.83 13.17
C ASP A 111 -9.24 -3.21 13.05
N VAL A 112 -8.59 -3.54 11.95
CA VAL A 112 -7.25 -3.07 11.57
C VAL A 112 -7.18 -1.55 11.58
N ARG A 113 -8.19 -0.84 11.05
CA ARG A 113 -8.16 0.63 10.98
C ARG A 113 -8.13 1.26 12.35
N LYS A 114 -8.93 0.75 13.29
CA LYS A 114 -8.95 1.25 14.67
C LYS A 114 -7.60 1.02 15.36
N HIS A 115 -6.98 -0.14 15.12
CA HIS A 115 -5.65 -0.43 15.65
C HIS A 115 -4.62 0.56 15.10
N VAL A 116 -4.54 0.74 13.79
CA VAL A 116 -3.57 1.62 13.13
C VAL A 116 -3.78 3.09 13.51
N GLN A 117 -5.02 3.53 13.63
CA GLN A 117 -5.37 4.88 14.07
C GLN A 117 -4.84 5.17 15.49
N ARG A 118 -5.04 4.23 16.41
CA ARG A 118 -4.62 4.36 17.81
C ARG A 118 -3.12 4.16 17.99
N LYS A 119 -2.54 3.21 17.26
CA LYS A 119 -1.13 2.81 17.37
C LYS A 119 -0.49 2.91 16.00
N ARG A 120 0.19 4.03 15.75
CA ARG A 120 0.92 4.25 14.50
C ARG A 120 2.24 3.48 14.49
N TYR A 121 2.66 3.02 13.32
CA TYR A 121 3.97 2.39 13.12
C TYR A 121 4.69 2.98 11.91
N GLY A 122 5.90 3.47 12.12
CA GLY A 122 6.75 4.04 11.08
C GLY A 122 6.34 5.44 10.61
N GLN A 123 6.51 5.69 9.30
CA GLN A 123 6.21 6.91 8.59
C GLN A 123 4.71 7.23 8.59
N ARG A 124 4.39 8.51 8.37
CA ARG A 124 3.00 8.99 8.35
C ARG A 124 2.34 8.65 7.02
N GLU A 125 1.08 8.22 7.07
CA GLU A 125 0.24 8.15 5.87
C GLU A 125 0.10 9.56 5.24
N ILE A 126 -0.03 9.59 3.92
CA ILE A 126 -0.23 10.83 3.16
C ILE A 126 -1.70 11.22 3.25
N THR A 127 -1.94 12.47 3.64
CA THR A 127 -3.27 13.05 3.87
C THR A 127 -3.40 14.39 3.17
N SER A 128 -4.59 14.98 3.22
CA SER A 128 -4.84 16.32 2.70
C SER A 128 -4.05 17.43 3.40
N PHE A 129 -3.43 17.14 4.55
CA PHE A 129 -2.59 18.08 5.29
C PHE A 129 -1.12 18.10 4.82
N ASP A 130 -0.72 17.18 3.94
CA ASP A 130 0.63 17.15 3.41
C ASP A 130 0.89 18.35 2.50
N SER A 131 2.08 18.96 2.64
CA SER A 131 2.46 20.16 1.87
C SER A 131 2.42 19.97 0.36
N SER A 132 2.63 18.73 -0.10
CA SER A 132 2.59 18.37 -1.51
C SER A 132 1.21 17.87 -1.97
N TRP A 133 0.18 17.92 -1.10
CA TRP A 133 -1.13 17.37 -1.41
C TRP A 133 -1.77 18.03 -2.64
N SER A 134 -2.02 19.34 -2.58
CA SER A 134 -2.70 20.08 -3.64
C SER A 134 -1.95 20.02 -4.97
N ASN A 135 -0.62 20.15 -4.92
CA ASN A 135 0.20 20.28 -6.12
C ASN A 135 0.53 18.93 -6.78
N PHE A 136 0.51 17.82 -6.02
CA PHE A 136 0.95 16.52 -6.48
C PHE A 136 -0.03 15.40 -6.13
N TYR A 137 -0.20 15.05 -4.85
CA TYR A 137 -0.91 13.82 -4.46
C TYR A 137 -2.40 13.82 -4.82
N ALA A 138 -3.09 14.96 -4.75
CA ALA A 138 -4.49 15.04 -5.14
C ALA A 138 -4.72 14.65 -6.61
N LYS A 139 -3.78 15.03 -7.50
CA LYS A 139 -3.82 14.68 -8.94
C LYS A 139 -3.62 13.18 -9.14
N ILE A 140 -2.64 12.59 -8.46
CA ILE A 140 -2.37 11.14 -8.54
C ILE A 140 -3.55 10.33 -8.01
N ARG A 141 -4.17 10.79 -6.90
CA ARG A 141 -5.32 10.12 -6.31
C ARG A 141 -6.52 10.08 -7.27
N GLY A 142 -6.81 11.18 -7.96
CA GLY A 142 -7.94 11.30 -8.88
C GLY A 142 -7.70 10.87 -10.33
N ALA A 143 -6.46 10.63 -10.74
CA ALA A 143 -6.16 10.21 -12.11
C ALA A 143 -6.69 8.80 -12.41
N ASP A 144 -7.61 8.61 -13.35
CA ASP A 144 -8.06 7.27 -13.69
C ASP A 144 -6.95 6.48 -14.41
N ALA A 145 -6.78 5.20 -14.07
CA ALA A 145 -5.78 4.33 -14.70
C ALA A 145 -6.09 4.10 -16.19
N SER A 146 -7.35 4.26 -16.58
CA SER A 146 -7.88 4.07 -17.94
C SER A 146 -7.42 5.14 -18.95
N GLN A 147 -6.93 6.31 -18.50
CA GLN A 147 -6.53 7.39 -19.41
C GLN A 147 -5.09 7.27 -19.95
N VAL A 148 -4.28 6.37 -19.39
CA VAL A 148 -2.84 6.26 -19.73
C VAL A 148 -2.58 5.36 -20.93
N GLU A 149 -3.38 4.31 -21.14
CA GLU A 149 -3.25 3.43 -22.33
C GLU A 149 -3.57 4.18 -23.64
N VAL A 150 -4.47 5.17 -23.60
CA VAL A 150 -4.84 5.95 -24.79
C VAL A 150 -3.69 6.85 -25.27
N GLN A 151 -2.79 7.28 -24.38
CA GLN A 151 -1.62 8.08 -24.80
C GLN A 151 -0.48 7.23 -25.33
N ALA A 152 -0.25 6.01 -24.81
CA ALA A 152 0.77 5.10 -25.33
C ALA A 152 0.45 4.60 -26.75
N ASN A 153 -0.84 4.46 -27.09
CA ASN A 153 -1.27 4.01 -28.42
C ASN A 153 -1.28 5.13 -29.49
N ASN A 154 -1.23 6.40 -29.07
CA ASN A 154 -1.18 7.55 -30.00
C ASN A 154 0.23 7.90 -30.49
N VAL A 155 1.28 7.43 -29.81
CA VAL A 155 2.68 7.60 -30.27
C VAL A 155 3.15 6.50 -31.21
N ALA A 156 2.44 5.36 -31.29
CA ALA A 156 2.78 4.25 -32.17
C ALA A 156 2.20 4.35 -33.60
N SER A 157 1.47 5.43 -33.94
CA SER A 157 0.83 5.61 -35.26
C SER A 157 1.50 6.66 -36.16
N PHE A 158 2.66 7.19 -35.77
CA PHE A 158 3.45 8.09 -36.61
C PHE A 158 4.93 7.72 -36.57
N VAL A 159 5.30 6.58 -37.15
CA VAL A 159 6.54 6.41 -37.94
C VAL A 159 6.35 5.26 -38.92
#